data_AF-A0A6B2LUY1-F1
#
_entry.id   AF-A0A6B2LUY1-F1
#
_cell.length_a   1.000
_cell.length_b   1.000
_cell.length_c   1.000
_cell.angle_alpha   90.00
_cell.angle_beta   90.00
_cell.angle_gamma   90.00
#
_symmetry.space_group_name_H-M   'P 1'
#
loop_
_entity.id
_entity.type
_entity.pdbx_description
1 polymer ?
#
loop_
_entity_poly.entity_id
_entity_poly.type
_entity_poly.pdbx_seq_one_letter_code
_entity_poly.pdbx_strand_id
1 'polypeptide(L)'
;MIRGQEYSYKVDMWSLGIMAMEMAEGDPPYMDFPPIRALFLITTKGIPPLKSTTWSNEFKGFVASCLDLDVDKRNSAAAWLNH
;
A
#
# COMPACT_ATOMS: atom_id res chain seq x y z
N MET A 1 6.12 -7.45 -16.70
CA MET A 1 5.82 -6.17 -17.37
C MET A 1 4.31 -6.07 -17.56
N ILE A 2 3.59 -5.35 -16.68
CA ILE A 2 2.12 -5.21 -16.80
C ILE A 2 1.69 -3.78 -17.15
N ARG A 3 2.60 -2.79 -17.11
CA ARG A 3 2.34 -1.43 -17.64
C ARG A 3 3.56 -0.71 -18.23
N GLY A 4 4.54 -1.43 -18.77
CA GLY A 4 5.67 -0.80 -19.51
C GLY A 4 6.53 0.22 -18.74
N GLN A 5 6.28 0.46 -17.45
CA GLN A 5 7.16 1.24 -16.57
C GLN A 5 8.21 0.31 -15.98
N GLU A 6 9.45 0.78 -15.91
CA GLU A 6 10.56 0.06 -15.28
C GLU A 6 10.18 -0.34 -13.86
N TYR A 7 10.49 -1.59 -13.52
CA TYR A 7 10.33 -2.10 -12.17
C TYR A 7 11.24 -1.27 -11.24
N SER A 8 10.64 -0.38 -10.46
CA SER A 8 11.36 0.49 -9.52
C SER A 8 11.13 -0.04 -8.11
N TYR A 9 12.10 0.17 -7.20
CA TYR A 9 12.02 -0.15 -5.77
C TYR A 9 10.74 0.39 -5.09
N LYS A 10 10.08 1.38 -5.70
CA LYS A 10 8.80 1.94 -5.25
C LYS A 10 7.59 1.00 -5.47
N VAL A 11 7.74 -0.02 -6.30
CA VAL A 11 6.75 -1.11 -6.41
C VAL A 11 6.83 -2.02 -5.18
N ASP A 12 8.04 -2.28 -4.66
CA ASP A 12 8.22 -3.06 -3.44
C ASP A 12 7.67 -2.32 -2.21
N MET A 13 7.80 -1.00 -2.16
CA MET A 13 7.19 -0.17 -1.12
C MET A 13 5.66 -0.31 -1.08
N TRP A 14 5.02 -0.47 -2.23
CA TRP A 14 3.58 -0.74 -2.29
C TRP A 14 3.25 -2.10 -1.67
N SER A 15 3.96 -3.17 -2.09
CA SER A 15 3.78 -4.51 -1.53
C SER A 15 3.99 -4.53 -0.01
N LEU A 16 4.97 -3.78 0.49
CA LEU A 16 5.23 -3.62 1.91
C LEU A 16 4.07 -2.91 2.64
N GLY A 17 3.49 -1.86 2.04
CA GLY A 17 2.32 -1.17 2.60
C GLY A 17 1.10 -2.08 2.70
N ILE A 18 0.87 -2.92 1.69
CA ILE A 18 -0.22 -3.92 1.70
C ILE A 18 0.01 -4.95 2.81
N MET A 19 1.23 -5.46 2.92
CA MET A 19 1.59 -6.43 3.96
C MET A 19 1.47 -5.83 5.36
N ALA A 20 1.87 -4.57 5.56
CA ALA A 20 1.73 -3.87 6.82
C ALA A 20 0.25 -3.69 7.21
N MET A 21 -0.61 -3.35 6.25
CA MET A 21 -2.05 -3.28 6.44
C MET A 21 -2.66 -4.65 6.78
N GLU A 22 -2.26 -5.70 6.05
CA GLU A 22 -2.70 -7.08 6.31
C GLU A 22 -2.28 -7.56 7.71
N MET A 23 -1.05 -7.28 8.14
CA MET A 23 -0.61 -7.61 9.51
C MET A 23 -1.38 -6.84 10.59
N ALA A 24 -1.81 -5.62 10.29
CA ALA A 24 -2.59 -4.80 11.22
C ALA A 24 -4.07 -5.25 11.31
N GLU A 25 -4.67 -5.67 10.19
CA GLU A 25 -6.12 -5.91 10.11
C GLU A 25 -6.51 -7.39 9.98
N GLY A 26 -5.54 -8.27 9.77
CA GLY A 26 -5.73 -9.71 9.56
C GLY A 26 -5.96 -10.12 8.10
N ASP A 27 -6.53 -9.22 7.29
CA ASP A 27 -6.86 -9.49 5.89
C ASP A 27 -6.30 -8.41 4.95
N PRO A 28 -5.85 -8.77 3.73
CA PRO A 28 -5.47 -7.83 2.69
C PRO A 28 -6.70 -7.07 2.15
N PRO A 29 -6.48 -5.89 1.56
CA PRO A 29 -7.58 -5.09 1.03
C PRO A 29 -8.33 -5.82 -0.08
N TYR A 30 -9.66 -5.75 -0.03
CA TYR A 30 -10.57 -6.36 -1.00
C TYR A 30 -10.54 -7.89 -1.05
N MET A 31 -10.09 -8.58 0.01
CA MET A 31 -10.06 -10.06 0.08
C MET A 31 -11.43 -10.73 -0.18
N ASP A 32 -12.53 -10.05 0.15
CA ASP A 32 -13.90 -10.53 -0.10
C ASP A 32 -14.28 -10.63 -1.59
N PHE A 33 -13.47 -10.04 -2.48
CA PHE A 33 -13.73 -10.00 -3.91
C PHE A 33 -12.83 -10.98 -4.70
N PRO A 34 -13.30 -11.51 -5.84
CA PRO A 34 -12.46 -12.31 -6.72
C PRO A 34 -11.18 -11.56 -7.13
N PRO A 35 -10.04 -12.24 -7.37
CA PRO A 35 -8.74 -11.59 -7.60
C PRO A 35 -8.74 -10.53 -8.70
N ILE A 36 -9.44 -10.78 -9.81
CA ILE A 36 -9.56 -9.82 -10.92
C ILE A 36 -10.32 -8.56 -10.49
N ARG A 37 -11.37 -8.71 -9.67
CA ARG A 37 -12.15 -7.59 -9.15
C ARG A 37 -11.36 -6.80 -8.11
N ALA A 38 -10.61 -7.48 -7.24
CA ALA A 38 -9.69 -6.83 -6.31
C ALA A 38 -8.64 -5.99 -7.06
N LEU A 39 -7.97 -6.55 -8.07
CA LEU A 39 -7.03 -5.82 -8.93
C LEU A 39 -7.66 -4.61 -9.61
N PHE A 40 -8.88 -4.75 -10.11
CA PHE A 40 -9.63 -3.63 -10.69
C PHE A 40 -9.92 -2.53 -9.66
N LEU A 41 -10.36 -2.90 -8.45
CA LEU A 41 -10.63 -1.93 -7.38
C LEU A 41 -9.35 -1.22 -6.92
N ILE A 42 -8.24 -1.94 -6.78
CA ILE A 42 -6.94 -1.36 -6.42
C ILE A 42 -6.49 -0.31 -7.44
N THR A 43 -6.64 -0.60 -8.73
CA THR A 43 -6.20 0.31 -9.80
C THR A 43 -7.14 1.48 -10.07
N THR A 44 -8.43 1.36 -9.72
CA THR A 44 -9.45 2.38 -10.00
C THR A 44 -9.85 3.21 -8.79
N LYS A 45 -9.84 2.63 -7.60
CA LYS A 45 -10.25 3.26 -6.34
C LYS A 45 -9.10 3.44 -5.34
N GLY A 46 -7.94 2.82 -5.59
CA GLY A 46 -6.84 2.79 -4.62
C GLY A 46 -7.10 1.79 -3.50
N ILE A 47 -6.32 1.90 -2.42
CA ILE A 47 -6.48 1.07 -1.22
C ILE A 47 -7.32 1.85 -0.20
N PRO A 48 -8.32 1.23 0.46
CA PRO A 48 -9.06 1.89 1.52
C PRO A 48 -8.13 2.25 2.70
N PRO A 49 -8.46 3.28 3.49
CA PRO A 49 -7.71 3.58 4.70
C PRO A 49 -7.86 2.45 5.73
N LEU A 50 -6.94 2.41 6.70
CA LEU A 50 -7.02 1.50 7.84
C LEU A 50 -8.39 1.63 8.54
N LYS A 51 -9.08 0.51 8.74
CA LYS A 51 -10.38 0.36 9.41
C LYS A 51 -10.33 0.86 10.85
N SER A 52 -9.23 0.60 11.55
CA SER A 52 -9.07 1.04 12.94
C SER A 52 -8.41 2.42 13.03
N THR A 53 -8.96 3.29 13.86
CA THR A 53 -8.37 4.59 14.20
C THR A 53 -7.35 4.52 15.34
N THR A 54 -7.17 3.36 15.98
CA THR A 54 -6.30 3.19 17.15
C THR A 54 -4.81 3.19 16.82
N TRP A 55 -4.43 3.05 15.56
CA TRP A 55 -3.04 3.04 15.15
C TRP A 55 -2.35 4.39 15.36
N SER A 56 -1.05 4.35 15.64
CA SER A 56 -0.25 5.56 15.81
C SER A 56 -0.21 6.40 14.53
N ASN A 57 0.06 7.70 14.68
CA ASN A 57 0.14 8.60 13.52
C ASN A 57 1.32 8.24 12.61
N GLU A 58 2.39 7.71 13.20
CA GLU A 58 3.57 7.21 12.50
C GLU A 58 3.21 6.02 11.61
N PHE A 59 2.47 5.04 12.14
CA PHE A 59 2.04 3.88 11.37
C PHE A 59 1.06 4.27 10.24
N LYS A 60 0.10 5.14 10.54
CA LYS A 60 -0.83 5.67 9.53
C LYS A 60 -0.09 6.41 8.42
N GLY A 61 0.91 7.23 8.78
CA GLY A 61 1.77 7.95 7.83
C GLY A 61 2.62 7.01 6.97
N PHE A 62 3.18 5.96 7.58
CA PHE A 62 3.91 4.91 6.88
C PHE A 62 3.05 4.22 5.83
N VAL A 63 1.89 3.69 6.24
CA VAL A 63 0.97 2.99 5.34
C VAL A 63 0.47 3.92 4.23
N ALA A 64 0.12 5.18 4.55
CA ALA A 64 -0.32 6.15 3.56
C ALA A 64 0.77 6.50 2.53
N SER A 65 2.02 6.65 2.96
CA SER A 65 3.15 6.93 2.07
C SER A 65 3.46 5.73 1.15
N CYS A 66 3.40 4.50 1.68
CA CYS A 66 3.62 3.28 0.91
C CYS A 66 2.53 3.04 -0.15
N LEU A 67 1.28 3.40 0.17
CA LEU A 67 0.10 3.13 -0.64
C LEU A 67 -0.38 4.34 -1.46
N ASP A 68 0.48 5.35 -1.66
CA ASP A 68 0.16 6.47 -2.54
C ASP A 68 0.05 5.98 -4.01
N LEU A 69 -1.01 6.39 -4.70
CA LEU A 69 -1.19 6.05 -6.12
C LEU A 69 -0.12 6.73 -6.99
N ASP A 70 0.36 7.88 -6.56
CA ASP A 70 1.48 8.57 -7.17
C ASP A 70 2.80 7.92 -6.73
N VAL A 71 3.44 7.23 -7.68
CA VAL A 71 4.72 6.55 -7.46
C VAL A 71 5.78 7.54 -6.98
N ASP A 72 5.76 8.80 -7.41
CA ASP A 72 6.77 9.77 -7.02
C ASP A 72 6.66 10.22 -5.57
N LYS A 73 5.44 10.17 -5.00
CA LYS A 73 5.16 10.50 -3.60
C LYS A 73 5.48 9.37 -2.62
N ARG A 74 5.70 8.15 -3.10
CA ARG A 74 6.14 7.04 -2.24
C ARG A 74 7.57 7.28 -1.78
N ASN A 75 7.75 7.32 -0.47
CA ASN A 75 9.08 7.38 0.15
C ASN A 75 9.83 6.06 -0.07
N SER A 76 11.16 6.11 -0.06
CA SER A 76 11.99 4.91 -0.11
C SER A 76 12.06 4.22 1.26
N ALA A 77 12.40 2.94 1.28
CA ALA A 77 12.63 2.20 2.52
C ALA A 77 13.69 2.88 3.40
N ALA A 78 14.75 3.43 2.80
CA ALA A 78 15.80 4.15 3.51
C ALA A 78 15.30 5.43 4.20
N ALA A 79 14.30 6.11 3.65
CA ALA A 79 13.70 7.29 4.27
C ALA A 79 12.93 6.92 5.55
N TRP A 80 12.30 5.74 5.59
CA TRP A 80 11.56 5.26 6.75
C TRP A 80 12.43 4.56 7.81
N LEU A 81 13.61 4.03 7.44
CA LEU A 81 14.54 3.41 8.38
C LEU A 81 15.22 4.40 9.34
N ASN A 82 15.24 5.69 9.00
CA ASN A 82 15.83 6.76 9.83
C ASN A 82 14.76 7.57 10.59
N HIS A 83 13.52 7.08 10.63
CA HIS A 83 12.38 7.79 11.19
C HIS A 83 12.17 7.49 12.69
#